data_AF-A0A3D5NQL8-F1
#
_entry.id   AF-A0A3D5NQL8-F1
#
_cell.length_a   1.000
_cell.length_b   1.000
_cell.length_c   1.000
_cell.angle_alpha   90.00
_cell.angle_beta   90.00
_cell.angle_gamma   90.00
#
_symmetry.space_group_name_H-M   'P 1'
#
loop_
_entity.id
_entity.type
_entity.pdbx_description
1 polymer ?
#
loop_
_entity_poly.entity_id
_entity_poly.type
_entity_poly.pdbx_seq_one_letter_code
_entity_poly.pdbx_strand_id
1 'polypeptide(L)' 'MLKNHMEVLIENHLPSLIKETSHVRNCEKCQNDIQAIALNNLKPMYIMSDKGMIYTK' A
#
# COMPACT_ATOMS: atom_id res chain seq x y z
N MET A 1 5.05 1.52 16.61
CA MET A 1 4.36 0.22 16.48
C MET A 1 4.99 -0.54 15.32
N LEU A 2 5.01 -1.88 15.35
CA LEU A 2 5.51 -2.66 14.23
C LEU A 2 4.53 -2.54 13.05
N LYS A 3 4.98 -2.04 11.89
CA LYS A 3 4.16 -1.93 10.66
C LYS A 3 4.95 -2.39 9.44
N ASN A 4 4.29 -3.01 8.48
CA ASN A 4 4.89 -3.29 7.17
C ASN A 4 4.89 -2.01 6.32
N HIS A 5 6.07 -1.50 5.99
CA HIS A 5 6.24 -0.29 5.20
C HIS A 5 5.59 -0.40 3.82
N MET A 6 5.49 -1.61 3.24
CA MET A 6 4.82 -1.81 1.96
C MET A 6 3.33 -1.47 1.99
N GLU A 7 2.66 -1.69 3.13
CA GLU A 7 1.26 -1.28 3.31
C GLU A 7 1.12 0.23 3.20
N VAL A 8 2.02 0.98 3.85
CA VAL A 8 2.04 2.46 3.80
C VAL A 8 2.24 2.96 2.38
N LEU A 9 3.18 2.36 1.64
CA LEU A 9 3.45 2.76 0.27
C LEU A 9 2.23 2.50 -0.63
N ILE A 10 1.61 1.34 -0.52
CA ILE A 10 0.42 1.03 -1.31
C ILE A 10 -0.74 1.97 -0.95
N GLU A 11 -1.02 2.20 0.33
CA GLU A 11 -2.05 3.14 0.79
C GLU A 11 -1.86 4.54 0.17
N ASN A 12 -0.61 5.01 0.11
CA ASN A 12 -0.28 6.34 -0.43
C ASN A 12 -0.30 6.42 -1.97
N HIS A 13 0.05 5.34 -2.66
CA HIS A 13 0.23 5.34 -4.12
C HIS A 13 -0.96 4.78 -4.89
N LEU A 14 -1.76 3.88 -4.31
CA LEU A 14 -2.89 3.25 -4.99
C LEU A 14 -3.89 4.27 -5.56
N PRO A 15 -4.28 5.35 -4.84
CA PRO A 15 -5.25 6.32 -5.36
C PRO A 15 -4.82 7.00 -6.65
N SER A 16 -3.52 7.27 -6.83
CA SER A 16 -3.01 7.90 -8.06
C SER A 16 -2.92 6.90 -9.21
N LEU A 17 -2.61 5.63 -8.93
CA LEU A 17 -2.54 4.56 -9.92
C LEU A 17 -3.92 4.19 -10.50
N ILE A 18 -4.97 4.26 -9.68
CA ILE A 18 -6.34 3.91 -10.10
C ILE A 18 -7.18 5.13 -10.52
N LYS A 19 -6.58 6.32 -10.60
CA LYS A 19 -7.30 7.59 -10.81
C LYS A 19 -8.23 7.56 -12.03
N GLU A 20 -7.74 7.01 -13.14
CA GLU A 20 -8.47 6.90 -14.41
C GLU A 20 -9.40 5.66 -14.48
N THR A 21 -9.32 4.77 -13.48
CA THR A 21 -10.05 3.51 -13.42
C THR A 21 -11.25 3.63 -12.48
N SER A 22 -12.31 4.32 -12.95
CA SER A 22 -13.47 4.71 -12.14
C SER A 22 -14.16 3.56 -11.39
N HIS A 23 -14.25 2.37 -12.00
CA HIS A 23 -14.88 1.20 -11.38
C HIS A 23 -14.09 0.66 -10.18
N VAL A 24 -12.76 0.76 -10.20
CA VAL A 24 -11.91 0.38 -9.06
C VAL A 24 -11.92 1.49 -8.00
N ARG A 25 -11.79 2.75 -8.42
CA ARG A 25 -11.77 3.91 -7.52
C ARG A 25 -13.03 4.02 -6.65
N ASN A 26 -14.18 3.61 -7.15
CA ASN A 26 -15.46 3.65 -6.42
C ASN A 26 -15.81 2.32 -5.72
N CYS A 27 -14.91 1.35 -5.71
CA CYS A 27 -15.14 0.02 -5.15
C CYS A 27 -14.07 -0.30 -4.09
N GLU A 28 -14.44 -0.19 -2.81
CA GLU A 28 -13.54 -0.47 -1.69
C GLU A 28 -13.04 -1.93 -1.72
N LYS A 29 -13.93 -2.89 -1.99
CA LYS A 29 -13.56 -4.29 -2.15
C LYS A 29 -12.50 -4.49 -3.23
N CYS A 30 -12.67 -3.85 -4.39
CA CYS A 30 -11.73 -3.95 -5.51
C CYS A 30 -10.37 -3.35 -5.17
N GLN A 31 -10.36 -2.23 -4.44
CA GLN A 31 -9.12 -1.66 -3.93
C GLN A 31 -8.43 -2.62 -2.96
N ASN A 32 -9.16 -3.19 -2.00
CA ASN A 32 -8.61 -4.16 -1.04
C ASN A 32 -8.06 -5.42 -1.74
N ASP A 33 -8.73 -5.92 -2.76
CA ASP A 33 -8.25 -7.06 -3.56
C ASP A 33 -6.92 -6.72 -4.26
N ILE A 34 -6.79 -5.53 -4.86
CA ILE A 34 -5.53 -5.06 -5.47
C ILE A 34 -4.43 -4.92 -4.42
N GLN A 35 -4.73 -4.35 -3.25
CA GLN A 35 -3.76 -4.21 -2.16
C GLN A 35 -3.26 -5.58 -1.69
N ALA A 36 -4.17 -6.55 -1.51
CA ALA A 36 -3.82 -7.91 -1.10
C ALA A 36 -2.93 -8.60 -2.14
N ILE A 37 -3.29 -8.51 -3.44
CA ILE A 37 -2.47 -9.05 -4.53
C ILE A 37 -1.08 -8.41 -4.53
N ALA A 38 -1.00 -7.09 -4.41
CA ALA A 38 0.29 -6.40 -4.38
C ALA A 38 1.14 -6.82 -3.18
N LEU A 39 0.59 -6.80 -1.96
CA LEU A 39 1.31 -7.16 -0.74
C LEU A 39 1.81 -8.62 -0.76
N ASN A 40 1.04 -9.54 -1.31
CA ASN A 40 1.46 -10.94 -1.44
C ASN A 40 2.65 -11.13 -2.40
N ASN A 41 2.87 -10.18 -3.32
CA ASN A 41 3.96 -10.22 -4.31
C ASN A 41 5.13 -9.30 -3.94
N LEU A 42 5.03 -8.53 -2.87
CA LEU A 42 6.08 -7.61 -2.41
C LEU A 42 6.76 -8.20 -1.18
N LYS A 43 8.08 -8.05 -1.09
CA LYS A 43 8.82 -8.44 0.11
C LYS A 43 8.35 -7.56 1.28
N PRO A 44 7.84 -8.12 2.39
CA PRO A 44 7.41 -7.31 3.52
C PRO A 44 8.61 -6.63 4.17
N MET A 45 8.44 -5.36 4.56
CA MET A 45 9.48 -4.54 5.18
C MET A 45 8.96 -3.99 6.51
N TYR A 46 9.18 -4.72 7.59
CA TYR A 46 8.70 -4.30 8.90
C TYR A 46 9.60 -3.26 9.56
N ILE A 47 8.98 -2.21 10.09
CA ILE A 47 9.64 -1.12 10.81
C ILE A 47 8.94 -0.88 12.15
N MET A 48 9.70 -0.44 13.16
CA MET A 48 9.20 -0.23 14.52
C MET A 48 9.00 1.26 14.88
N SER A 49 9.71 2.16 14.19
CA SER A 49 9.67 3.61 14.40
C SER A 49 9.36 4.36 13.11
N ASP A 50 8.74 5.53 13.24
CA ASP A 50 8.45 6.42 12.10
C ASP A 50 9.75 6.91 11.43
N LYS A 51 10.85 7.04 12.21
CA LYS A 51 12.20 7.29 11.66
C LYS A 51 12.65 6.19 10.71
N GLY A 52 12.25 4.94 10.95
CA GLY A 52 12.51 3.81 10.06
C GLY A 52 11.92 3.99 8.66
N MET A 53 10.78 4.70 8.52
CA MET A 53 10.20 5.04 7.21
C MET A 53 11.09 6.00 6.40
N ILE A 54 11.88 6.85 7.07
CA ILE A 54 12.74 7.84 6.41
C ILE A 54 13.95 7.15 5.76
N TYR A 55 14.44 6.06 6.34
CA TYR A 55 15.58 5.30 5.81
C TYR A 55 15.21 4.28 4.72
N THR A 56 13.92 3.99 4.55
CA THR A 56 13.42 3.06 3.51
C THR A 56 12.97 3.76 2.22
N LYS A 57 13.16 5.08 2.11
CA LYS A 57 12.77 5.90 0.97
C LYS A 57 13.91 6.12 -0.02
#